data_AF-A0A3C2B514-F1
#
_entry.id   AF-A0A3C2B514-F1
#
_cell.length_a   1.000
_cell.length_b   1.000
_cell.length_c   1.000
_cell.angle_alpha   90.00
_cell.angle_beta   90.00
_cell.angle_gamma   90.00
#
_symmetry.space_group_name_H-M   'P 1'
#
loop_
_entity.id
_entity.type
_entity.pdbx_description
1 polymer ?
#
loop_
_entity_poly.entity_id
_entity_poly.type
_entity_poly.pdbx_seq_one_letter_code
_entity_poly.pdbx_strand_id
1 'polypeptide(L)'
;MPSIDRVALEQQLVSALEELAAHPPAEAPLAAEVAASMRTLFDAQVASRHTDLAARWLRSQGKGYYTIGSSGHESNAAVAMGLRPSDPALLHYRSGGFYLARAGLDG
;
A
#
# COMPACT_ATOMS: atom_id res chain seq x y z
N MET A 1 32.09 -4.22 1.29
CA MET A 1 30.89 -4.77 0.60
C MET A 1 30.87 -4.18 -0.79
N PRO A 2 30.66 -4.95 -1.86
CA PRO A 2 30.58 -4.39 -3.20
C PRO A 2 29.37 -3.43 -3.29
N SER A 3 29.56 -2.31 -3.99
CA SER A 3 28.50 -1.36 -4.31
C SER A 3 27.39 -2.09 -5.07
N ILE A 4 26.17 -2.10 -4.53
CA ILE A 4 25.00 -2.59 -5.26
C ILE A 4 24.76 -1.62 -6.41
N ASP A 5 24.82 -2.11 -7.65
CA ASP A 5 24.47 -1.32 -8.83
C ASP A 5 22.96 -1.06 -8.83
N ARG A 6 22.56 0.13 -8.38
CA ARG A 6 21.16 0.54 -8.29
C ARG A 6 20.74 1.14 -9.62
N VAL A 7 19.64 0.65 -10.17
CA VAL A 7 19.01 1.29 -11.34
C VAL A 7 18.56 2.72 -11.00
N ALA A 8 18.50 3.60 -12.01
CA ALA A 8 18.16 5.03 -11.81
C ALA A 8 16.87 5.26 -11.00
N LEU A 9 15.86 4.40 -11.17
CA LEU A 9 14.61 4.47 -10.41
C LEU A 9 14.80 4.17 -8.92
N GLU A 10 15.65 3.19 -8.58
CA GLU A 10 15.97 2.89 -7.18
C GLU A 10 16.77 4.02 -6.55
N GLN A 11 17.71 4.60 -7.29
CA GLN A 11 18.47 5.75 -6.82
C GLN A 11 17.55 6.95 -6.57
N GLN A 12 16.61 7.23 -7.47
CA GLN A 12 15.62 8.29 -7.27
C GLN A 12 14.75 8.03 -6.03
N LEU A 13 14.29 6.80 -5.81
CA LEU A 13 13.51 6.45 -4.62
C LEU A 13 14.32 6.68 -3.33
N VAL A 14 15.58 6.21 -3.30
CA VAL A 14 16.46 6.39 -2.14
C VAL A 14 16.66 7.87 -1.85
N SER A 15 17.01 8.67 -2.86
CA SER A 15 17.21 10.10 -2.69
C SER A 15 15.94 10.81 -2.20
N ALA A 16 14.77 10.44 -2.72
CA ALA A 16 13.50 11.00 -2.23
C ALA A 16 13.20 10.64 -0.77
N LEU A 17 13.54 9.41 -0.34
CA LEU A 17 13.41 8.99 1.06
C LEU A 17 14.40 9.72 1.98
N GLU A 18 15.64 9.92 1.53
CA GLU A 18 16.65 10.69 2.25
C GLU A 18 16.24 12.16 2.41
N GLU A 19 15.74 12.78 1.33
CA GLU A 19 15.16 14.12 1.35
C GLU A 19 13.99 14.19 2.33
N LEU A 20 13.05 13.24 2.27
CA LEU A 20 11.92 13.20 3.19
C LEU A 20 12.36 13.07 4.65
N ALA A 21 13.35 12.21 4.93
CA ALA A 21 13.89 12.03 6.28
C ALA A 21 14.61 13.28 6.80
N ALA A 22 15.21 14.07 5.91
CA ALA A 22 15.85 15.35 6.25
C ALA A 22 14.84 16.46 6.57
N HIS A 23 13.56 16.29 6.23
CA HIS A 23 12.48 17.19 6.59
C HIS A 23 11.71 16.62 7.78
N PRO A 24 12.05 17.01 9.02
CA PRO A 24 11.28 16.56 10.17
C PRO A 24 9.81 16.95 9.99
N PRO A 25 8.87 16.08 10.38
CA PRO A 25 7.45 16.39 10.27
C PRO A 25 7.19 17.71 10.99
N ALA A 26 6.41 18.59 10.37
CA ALA A 26 5.99 19.84 11.01
C ALA A 26 5.37 19.49 12.38
N GLU A 27 5.84 20.14 13.45
CA GLU A 27 5.41 19.86 14.84
C GLU A 27 3.92 20.13 15.11
N ALA A 28 3.16 20.55 14.10
CA ALA A 28 1.73 20.73 14.23
C ALA A 28 1.07 19.38 14.60
N PRO A 29 0.47 19.28 15.79
CA PRO A 29 -0.14 18.03 16.22
C PRO A 29 -1.28 17.68 15.27
N LEU A 30 -1.16 16.55 14.57
CA LEU A 30 -2.28 15.97 13.85
C LEU A 30 -3.33 15.54 14.88
N ALA A 31 -4.60 15.86 14.64
CA ALA A 31 -5.67 15.35 15.49
C ALA A 31 -5.56 13.81 15.59
N ALA A 32 -5.72 13.27 16.81
CA ALA A 32 -5.45 11.85 17.08
C ALA A 32 -6.26 10.90 16.17
N GLU A 33 -7.49 11.27 15.84
CA GLU A 33 -8.37 10.57 14.90
C GLU A 33 -7.81 10.52 13.47
N VAL A 34 -7.27 11.65 12.99
CA VAL A 34 -6.61 11.71 11.68
C VAL A 34 -5.38 10.82 11.68
N ALA A 35 -4.57 10.85 12.74
CA ALA A 35 -3.40 9.99 12.86
C ALA A 35 -3.76 8.50 12.87
N ALA A 36 -4.85 8.12 13.55
CA ALA A 36 -5.36 6.75 13.54
C ALA A 36 -5.87 6.32 12.15
N SER A 37 -6.58 7.20 11.45
CA SER A 37 -7.02 6.98 10.08
C SER A 37 -5.84 6.82 9.12
N MET A 38 -4.80 7.64 9.25
CA MET A 38 -3.59 7.52 8.41
C MET A 38 -2.84 6.20 8.64
N ARG A 39 -2.78 5.71 9.89
CA ARG A 39 -2.23 4.38 10.19
C ARG A 39 -3.04 3.27 9.52
N THR A 40 -4.36 3.31 9.67
CA THR A 40 -5.26 2.32 9.04
C THR A 40 -5.11 2.31 7.52
N LEU A 41 -5.01 3.49 6.90
CA LEU A 41 -4.75 3.62 5.47
C LEU A 41 -3.42 2.97 5.07
N PHE A 42 -2.36 3.29 5.80
CA PHE A 42 -1.04 2.74 5.54
C PHE A 42 -1.02 1.21 5.69
N ASP A 43 -1.65 0.67 6.73
CA ASP A 43 -1.73 -0.76 6.95
C ASP A 43 -2.46 -1.47 5.80
N ALA A 44 -3.54 -0.88 5.27
CA ALA A 44 -4.26 -1.43 4.11
C ALA A 44 -3.40 -1.38 2.82
N GLN A 45 -2.62 -0.31 2.63
CA GLN A 45 -1.69 -0.20 1.51
C GLN A 45 -0.58 -1.27 1.58
N VAL A 46 0.03 -1.45 2.75
CA VAL A 46 1.06 -2.48 2.99
C VAL A 46 0.48 -3.87 2.83
N ALA A 47 -0.70 -4.14 3.39
CA ALA A 47 -1.39 -5.42 3.23
C ALA A 47 -1.67 -5.73 1.75
N SER A 48 -2.04 -4.74 0.93
CA SER A 48 -2.23 -4.94 -0.51
C SER A 48 -0.93 -5.34 -1.19
N ARG A 49 0.19 -4.72 -0.81
CA ARG A 49 1.51 -5.06 -1.34
C ARG A 49 1.94 -6.47 -0.91
N HIS A 50 1.74 -6.83 0.35
CA HIS A 50 2.05 -8.18 0.85
C HIS A 50 1.19 -9.25 0.17
N THR A 51 -0.09 -8.97 -0.06
CA THR A 51 -0.99 -9.88 -0.76
C THR A 51 -0.52 -10.13 -2.20
N ASP A 52 -0.08 -9.10 -2.92
CA ASP A 52 0.52 -9.25 -4.25
C ASP A 52 1.75 -10.16 -4.24
N LEU A 53 2.63 -9.98 -3.25
CA LEU A 53 3.85 -10.79 -3.11
C LEU A 53 3.51 -12.24 -2.77
N ALA A 54 2.59 -12.46 -1.83
CA ALA A 54 2.10 -13.78 -1.46
C ALA A 54 1.46 -14.51 -2.65
N ALA A 55 0.63 -13.82 -3.44
CA ALA A 55 0.02 -14.39 -4.63
C ALA A 55 1.06 -14.80 -5.68
N ARG A 56 2.10 -13.98 -5.91
CA ARG A 56 3.22 -14.33 -6.81
C ARG A 56 4.02 -15.52 -6.29
N TRP A 57 4.29 -15.57 -4.99
CA TRP A 57 4.97 -16.71 -4.37
C TRP A 57 4.15 -17.99 -4.52
N LEU A 58 2.85 -17.96 -4.19
CA LEU A 58 1.95 -19.10 -4.36
C LEU A 58 1.89 -19.58 -5.82
N ARG A 59 1.80 -18.64 -6.78
CA ARG A 59 1.86 -18.96 -8.21
C ARG A 59 3.18 -19.63 -8.59
N SER A 60 4.32 -19.20 -8.02
CA SER A 60 5.62 -19.83 -8.27
C SER A 60 5.68 -21.28 -7.77
N GLN A 61 4.83 -21.65 -6.81
CA GLN A 61 4.67 -23.01 -6.30
C GLN A 61 3.61 -23.82 -7.08
N GLY A 62 3.08 -23.28 -8.18
CA GLY A 62 1.95 -23.89 -8.90
C GLY A 62 0.62 -23.81 -8.13
N LYS A 63 0.55 -23.04 -7.04
CA LYS A 63 -0.62 -22.89 -6.16
C LYS A 63 -1.37 -21.60 -6.45
N GLY A 64 -1.68 -21.34 -7.71
CA GLY A 64 -2.39 -20.15 -8.13
C GLY A 64 -2.53 -20.12 -9.65
N TYR A 65 -3.58 -19.45 -10.12
CA TYR A 65 -3.82 -19.27 -11.55
C TYR A 65 -3.15 -17.98 -12.04
N TYR A 66 -3.72 -17.38 -13.07
CA TYR A 66 -3.34 -16.05 -13.52
C TYR A 66 -3.39 -15.05 -12.35
N THR A 67 -2.27 -14.35 -12.12
CA THR A 67 -2.09 -13.44 -11.00
C THR A 67 -1.69 -12.07 -11.54
N ILE A 68 -2.48 -11.04 -11.22
CA ILE A 68 -2.14 -9.63 -11.45
C ILE A 68 -2.05 -8.95 -10.09
N GLY A 69 -1.00 -8.16 -9.87
CA GLY A 69 -0.85 -7.36 -8.66
C GLY A 69 -1.49 -5.98 -8.74
N SER A 70 -1.85 -5.45 -7.58
CA SER A 70 -2.32 -4.08 -7.37
C SER A 70 -1.18 -3.06 -7.17
N SER A 71 0.09 -3.46 -7.25
CA SER A 71 1.27 -2.56 -7.22
C SER A 71 1.06 -1.24 -7.98
N GLY A 72 1.30 -0.13 -7.31
CA GLY A 72 1.10 1.23 -7.82
C GLY A 72 -0.35 1.74 -7.68
N HIS A 73 -1.27 0.93 -7.15
CA HIS A 73 -2.68 1.27 -6.93
C HIS A 73 -3.09 1.11 -5.46
N GLU A 74 -2.15 0.94 -4.54
CA GLU A 74 -2.41 0.74 -3.11
C GLU A 74 -3.28 1.87 -2.51
N SER A 75 -3.11 3.09 -3.01
CA SER A 75 -3.85 4.29 -2.55
C SER A 75 -5.36 4.26 -2.84
N ASN A 76 -5.89 3.29 -3.59
CA ASN A 76 -7.34 3.12 -3.69
C ASN A 76 -7.99 2.73 -2.35
N ALA A 77 -7.20 2.29 -1.36
CA ALA A 77 -7.61 2.16 0.03
C ALA A 77 -8.21 3.47 0.59
N ALA A 78 -7.64 4.64 0.23
CA ALA A 78 -8.16 5.93 0.68
C ALA A 78 -9.56 6.21 0.13
N VAL A 79 -9.84 5.78 -1.12
CA VAL A 79 -11.18 5.87 -1.70
C VAL A 79 -12.16 4.99 -0.94
N ALA A 80 -11.77 3.77 -0.57
CA ALA A 80 -12.62 2.88 0.23
C ALA A 80 -12.96 3.48 1.60
N MET A 81 -11.97 4.04 2.29
CA MET A 81 -12.14 4.65 3.61
C MET A 81 -12.99 5.92 3.59
N GLY A 82 -13.01 6.65 2.46
CA GLY A 82 -13.87 7.81 2.28
C GLY A 82 -15.34 7.48 1.97
N LEU A 83 -15.68 6.20 1.82
CA LEU A 83 -17.03 5.73 1.51
C LEU A 83 -17.64 4.96 2.68
N ARG A 84 -18.97 4.87 2.71
CA ARG A 84 -19.65 3.96 3.64
C ARG A 84 -19.44 2.52 3.17
N PRO A 85 -19.39 1.53 4.07
CA PRO A 85 -19.31 0.12 3.69
C PRO A 85 -20.46 -0.33 2.77
N SER A 86 -21.63 0.28 2.91
CA SER A 86 -22.84 -0.01 2.10
C SER A 86 -22.84 0.65 0.72
N ASP A 87 -21.91 1.56 0.43
CA ASP A 87 -21.88 2.21 -0.89
C ASP A 87 -21.42 1.19 -1.95
N PRO A 88 -22.17 1.03 -3.06
CA PRO A 88 -21.81 0.10 -4.12
C PRO A 88 -20.48 0.51 -4.78
N ALA A 89 -19.65 -0.47 -5.13
CA ALA A 89 -18.36 -0.24 -5.76
C ALA A 89 -18.16 -1.18 -6.95
N LEU A 90 -17.99 -0.63 -8.14
CA LEU A 90 -17.64 -1.36 -9.36
C LEU A 90 -16.13 -1.35 -9.53
N LEU A 91 -15.48 -2.36 -8.96
CA LEU A 91 -14.02 -2.38 -8.79
C LEU A 91 -13.30 -3.04 -9.96
N HIS A 92 -12.06 -2.58 -10.19
CA HIS A 92 -11.15 -3.16 -11.16
C HIS A 92 -10.35 -4.31 -10.52
N TYR A 93 -9.78 -5.21 -11.32
CA TYR A 93 -8.98 -6.35 -10.80
C TYR A 93 -7.67 -5.93 -10.10
N ARG A 94 -7.31 -4.64 -10.13
CA ARG A 94 -6.16 -4.05 -9.40
C ARG A 94 -6.61 -3.27 -8.16
N SER A 95 -7.82 -3.51 -7.67
CA SER A 95 -8.41 -2.80 -6.53
C SER A 95 -8.06 -3.38 -5.16
N GLY A 96 -6.88 -4.01 -5.01
CA GLY A 96 -6.49 -4.74 -3.78
C GLY A 96 -6.55 -3.90 -2.50
N GLY A 97 -6.03 -2.66 -2.52
CA GLY A 97 -6.10 -1.76 -1.36
C GLY A 97 -7.53 -1.41 -0.97
N PHE A 98 -8.44 -1.24 -1.93
CA PHE A 98 -9.85 -0.96 -1.69
C PHE A 98 -10.52 -2.15 -0.99
N TYR A 99 -10.28 -3.38 -1.48
CA TYR A 99 -10.82 -4.59 -0.86
C TYR A 99 -10.34 -4.74 0.59
N LEU A 100 -9.04 -4.57 0.83
CA LEU A 100 -8.46 -4.73 2.16
C LEU A 100 -8.92 -3.65 3.14
N ALA A 101 -9.02 -2.39 2.69
CA ALA A 101 -9.54 -1.32 3.52
C ALA A 101 -11.00 -1.55 3.94
N ARG A 102 -11.82 -2.19 3.10
CA ARG A 102 -13.21 -2.55 3.46
C ARG A 102 -13.33 -3.81 4.29
N ALA A 103 -12.42 -4.77 4.15
CA ALA A 103 -12.45 -6.01 4.92
C ALA A 103 -12.19 -5.76 6.42
N GLY A 104 -11.52 -4.64 6.75
CA GLY A 104 -10.94 -4.44 8.07
C GLY A 104 -9.67 -5.28 8.23
N LEU A 105 -8.74 -4.81 9.05
CA LEU A 105 -7.46 -5.50 9.30
C LEU A 105 -7.45 -6.27 10.63
N ASP A 106 -8.61 -6.46 11.27
CA ASP A 106 -8.76 -7.15 12.57
C ASP A 106 -8.73 -8.69 12.46
N GLY A 107 -7.99 -9.22 11.48
CA GLY A 107 -7.84 -10.67 11.23
C GLY A 107 -6.84 -11.35 12.14
#